data_AF-X7YJ48-F1
#
_entry.id   AF-X7YJ48-F1
#
_cell.length_a   1.000
_cell.length_b   1.000
_cell.length_c   1.000
_cell.angle_alpha   90.00
_cell.angle_beta   90.00
_cell.angle_gamma   90.00
#
_symmetry.space_group_name_H-M   'P 1'
#
loop_
_entity.id
_entity.type
_entity.pdbx_description
1 polymer ?
#
loop_
_entity_poly.entity_id
_entity_poly.type
_entity_poly.pdbx_seq_one_letter_code
_entity_poly.pdbx_strand_id
1 'polypeptide(L)'
;MPFEMALGDTVVRGRIDAVFADPDGGATVVDWKTGEPPEGPQAIGHAAVQLAVYRLAWAALQGCPESVVRAAFYYVRSGVTVVPDALPGPDELAALVSDK
;
A
#
# COMPACT_ATOMS: atom_id res chain seq x y z
N MET A 1 -9.56 6.04 -6.52
CA MET A 1 -9.45 7.27 -5.70
C MET A 1 -8.09 7.91 -5.89
N PRO A 2 -7.97 9.12 -6.47
CA PRO A 2 -6.69 9.82 -6.55
C PRO A 2 -6.22 10.28 -5.16
N PHE A 3 -4.91 10.37 -4.95
CA PHE A 3 -4.33 10.96 -3.75
C PHE A 3 -3.04 11.72 -4.07
N GLU A 4 -2.73 12.65 -3.18
CA GLU A 4 -1.45 13.36 -3.09
C GLU A 4 -1.09 13.44 -1.61
N MET A 5 0.13 13.02 -1.25
CA MET A 5 0.61 13.07 0.13
C MET A 5 2.10 13.41 0.18
N ALA A 6 2.52 14.05 1.26
CA ALA A 6 3.93 14.22 1.57
C ALA A 6 4.45 12.99 2.33
N LEU A 7 5.62 12.48 1.90
CA LEU A 7 6.44 11.51 2.61
C LEU A 7 7.82 12.13 2.80
N GLY A 8 8.09 12.61 4.01
CA GLY A 8 9.21 13.52 4.27
C GLY A 8 9.11 14.76 3.38
N ASP A 9 10.19 15.10 2.69
CA ASP A 9 10.26 16.23 1.74
C ASP A 9 9.76 15.88 0.33
N THR A 10 9.32 14.64 0.10
CA THR A 10 8.87 14.16 -1.21
C THR A 10 7.35 14.13 -1.31
N VAL A 11 6.80 14.73 -2.37
CA VAL A 11 5.37 14.60 -2.69
C VAL A 11 5.14 13.36 -3.55
N VAL A 12 4.33 12.43 -3.05
CA VAL A 12 3.89 11.22 -3.75
C VAL A 12 2.46 11.38 -4.22
N ARG A 13 2.22 11.02 -5.48
CA ARG A 13 0.90 11.07 -6.13
C ARG A 13 0.55 9.70 -6.67
N GLY A 14 -0.71 9.34 -6.59
CA GLY A 14 -1.17 8.05 -7.09
C GLY A 14 -2.68 7.90 -7.12
N ARG A 15 -3.10 6.66 -7.33
CA ARG A 15 -4.50 6.25 -7.30
C ARG A 15 -4.63 4.94 -6.54
N ILE A 16 -5.58 4.90 -5.63
CA ILE A 16 -6.06 3.67 -5.01
C ILE A 16 -7.14 3.08 -5.91
N ASP A 17 -7.00 1.81 -6.23
CA ASP A 17 -7.88 1.07 -7.12
C ASP A 17 -9.20 0.69 -6.44
N ALA A 18 -9.11 0.03 -5.27
CA ALA A 18 -10.27 -0.31 -4.46
C ALA A 18 -10.00 -0.26 -2.96
N VAL A 19 -11.09 -0.11 -2.21
CA VAL A 19 -11.11 -0.18 -0.76
C VAL A 19 -12.34 -0.96 -0.34
N PHE A 20 -12.15 -1.88 0.61
CA PHE A 20 -13.19 -2.67 1.22
C PHE A 20 -13.24 -2.37 2.72
N ALA A 21 -14.45 -2.27 3.28
CA ALA A 21 -14.61 -2.16 4.73
C ALA A 21 -14.40 -3.54 5.37
N ASP A 22 -13.65 -3.58 6.46
CA ASP A 22 -13.41 -4.79 7.23
C ASP A 22 -14.44 -4.91 8.38
N PRO A 23 -14.82 -6.12 8.82
CA PRO A 23 -15.79 -6.31 9.91
C PRO A 23 -15.37 -5.72 11.26
N ASP A 24 -14.07 -5.50 11.46
CA ASP A 24 -13.50 -4.89 12.67
C ASP A 24 -13.54 -3.35 12.66
N GLY A 25 -14.18 -2.76 11.65
CA GLY A 25 -14.25 -1.30 11.45
C GLY A 25 -13.02 -0.72 10.74
N GLY A 26 -12.05 -1.55 10.37
CA GLY A 26 -10.93 -1.18 9.52
C GLY A 26 -11.28 -1.15 8.03
N ALA A 27 -10.25 -1.05 7.21
CA ALA A 27 -10.39 -1.14 5.76
C ALA A 27 -9.22 -1.87 5.12
N THR A 28 -9.49 -2.61 4.05
CA THR A 28 -8.47 -3.22 3.20
C THR A 28 -8.40 -2.49 1.86
N VAL A 29 -7.25 -1.87 1.58
CA VAL A 29 -6.93 -1.30 0.28
C VAL A 29 -6.44 -2.41 -0.65
N VAL A 30 -6.98 -2.47 -1.88
CA VAL A 30 -6.60 -3.46 -2.88
C VAL A 30 -6.16 -2.77 -4.17
N ASP A 31 -5.02 -3.21 -4.70
CA ASP A 31 -4.51 -2.83 -6.02
C ASP A 31 -4.51 -4.03 -6.96
N TRP A 32 -5.02 -3.84 -8.18
CA TRP A 32 -5.18 -4.91 -9.15
C TRP A 32 -3.96 -5.06 -10.04
N LYS A 33 -3.42 -6.28 -10.10
CA LYS A 33 -2.27 -6.62 -10.94
C LYS A 33 -2.67 -7.60 -12.04
N THR A 34 -2.21 -7.34 -13.26
CA THR A 34 -2.40 -8.22 -14.43
C THR A 34 -1.22 -9.16 -14.70
N GLY A 35 -0.06 -8.90 -14.07
CA GLY A 35 1.15 -9.71 -14.16
C GLY A 35 1.18 -10.89 -13.19
N GLU A 36 2.38 -11.38 -12.91
CA GLU A 36 2.62 -12.45 -11.92
C GLU A 36 2.90 -11.87 -10.51
N PRO A 37 2.58 -12.62 -9.44
CA PRO A 37 2.98 -12.30 -8.07
C PRO A 37 4.49 -12.03 -7.94
N PRO A 38 4.93 -11.18 -6.98
CA PRO A 38 6.35 -10.89 -6.80
C PRO A 38 7.06 -12.15 -6.29
N GLU A 39 8.21 -12.46 -6.89
CA GLU A 39 9.06 -13.57 -6.48
C GLU A 39 10.42 -13.07 -5.98
N GLY A 40 10.86 -13.62 -4.86
CA GLY A 40 12.14 -13.31 -4.25
C GLY A 40 12.12 -12.04 -3.36
N PRO A 41 13.11 -11.90 -2.46
CA PRO A 41 13.06 -10.91 -1.38
C PRO A 41 12.97 -9.45 -1.88
N GLN A 42 13.66 -9.12 -2.97
CA GLN A 42 13.68 -7.77 -3.51
C GLN A 42 12.33 -7.36 -4.10
N ALA A 43 11.71 -8.23 -4.91
CA ALA A 43 10.41 -7.94 -5.51
C ALA A 43 9.32 -7.83 -4.45
N ILE A 44 9.38 -8.70 -3.43
CA ILE A 44 8.48 -8.65 -2.26
C ILE A 44 8.67 -7.33 -1.49
N GLY A 45 9.91 -6.88 -1.30
CA GLY A 45 10.21 -5.60 -0.65
C GLY A 45 9.63 -4.40 -1.42
N HIS A 46 9.83 -4.34 -2.74
CA HIS A 46 9.25 -3.28 -3.57
C HIS A 46 7.71 -3.30 -3.54
N ALA A 47 7.11 -4.49 -3.58
CA ALA A 47 5.67 -4.66 -3.46
C ALA A 47 5.15 -4.13 -2.10
N ALA A 48 5.84 -4.45 -1.00
CA ALA A 48 5.49 -3.98 0.34
C ALA A 48 5.58 -2.45 0.45
N VAL A 49 6.62 -1.82 -0.12
CA VAL A 49 6.76 -0.36 -0.17
C VAL A 49 5.56 0.29 -0.88
N GLN A 50 5.17 -0.22 -2.05
CA GLN A 50 4.01 0.31 -2.78
C GLN A 50 2.71 0.18 -1.97
N LEU A 51 2.45 -0.99 -1.38
CA LEU A 51 1.26 -1.21 -0.57
C LEU A 51 1.23 -0.33 0.69
N ALA A 52 2.40 -0.10 1.31
CA ALA A 52 2.51 0.79 2.46
C ALA A 52 2.16 2.24 2.11
N VAL A 53 2.57 2.73 0.92
CA VAL A 53 2.15 4.06 0.42
C VAL A 53 0.63 4.14 0.30
N TYR A 54 -0.02 3.13 -0.27
CA TYR A 54 -1.48 3.12 -0.41
C TYR A 54 -2.20 3.05 0.93
N ARG A 55 -1.67 2.27 1.89
CA ARG A 55 -2.16 2.22 3.27
C ARG A 55 -2.15 3.62 3.91
N LEU A 56 -1.02 4.32 3.85
CA LEU A 56 -0.89 5.65 4.44
C LEU A 56 -1.77 6.68 3.74
N ALA A 57 -1.84 6.63 2.41
CA ALA A 57 -2.69 7.52 1.63
C ALA A 57 -4.17 7.37 2.02
N TRP A 58 -4.67 6.14 2.15
CA TRP A 58 -6.05 5.91 2.57
C TRP A 58 -6.31 6.36 4.01
N ALA A 59 -5.39 6.00 4.93
CA ALA A 59 -5.49 6.41 6.33
C ALA A 59 -5.58 7.94 6.48
N ALA A 60 -4.74 8.67 5.75
CA ALA A 60 -4.75 10.13 5.74
C ALA A 60 -6.05 10.71 5.15
N LEU A 61 -6.54 10.16 4.03
CA LEU A 61 -7.80 10.60 3.41
C LEU A 61 -9.01 10.41 4.33
N GLN A 62 -9.02 9.34 5.12
CA GLN A 62 -10.11 9.02 6.05
C GLN A 62 -9.93 9.63 7.44
N GLY A 63 -8.76 10.19 7.75
CA GLY A 63 -8.43 10.70 9.07
C GLY A 63 -8.39 9.61 10.15
N CYS A 64 -7.94 8.40 9.80
CA CYS A 64 -7.81 7.27 10.73
C CYS A 64 -6.35 6.81 10.89
N PRO A 65 -6.02 6.04 11.95
CA PRO A 65 -4.70 5.44 12.09
C PRO A 65 -4.42 4.43 10.97
N GLU A 66 -3.18 4.36 10.48
CA GLU A 66 -2.78 3.38 9.47
C GLU A 66 -2.84 1.94 9.98
N SER A 67 -2.81 1.74 11.30
CA SER A 67 -2.93 0.44 11.94
C SER A 67 -4.30 -0.23 11.74
N VAL A 68 -5.33 0.54 11.40
CA VAL A 68 -6.67 0.00 11.03
C VAL A 68 -6.83 -0.20 9.52
N VAL A 69 -5.76 0.00 8.74
CA VAL A 69 -5.78 -0.11 7.29
C VAL A 69 -4.84 -1.23 6.83
N ARG A 70 -5.41 -2.26 6.19
CA ARG A 70 -4.67 -3.35 5.53
C ARG A 70 -4.45 -3.00 4.05
N ALA A 71 -3.46 -3.62 3.43
CA ALA A 71 -3.20 -3.44 2.01
C ALA A 71 -2.81 -4.77 1.34
N ALA A 72 -3.31 -4.99 0.13
CA ALA A 72 -3.07 -6.21 -0.62
C ALA A 72 -2.98 -5.95 -2.13
N PHE A 73 -2.28 -6.84 -2.83
CA PHE A 73 -2.39 -6.95 -4.28
C PHE A 73 -3.33 -8.10 -4.65
N TYR A 74 -4.18 -7.90 -5.64
CA TYR A 74 -4.95 -8.98 -6.26
C TYR A 74 -4.49 -9.21 -7.70
N TYR A 75 -3.94 -10.39 -7.97
CA TYR A 75 -3.43 -10.80 -9.27
C TYR A 75 -4.55 -11.45 -10.08
N VAL A 76 -5.16 -10.69 -10.99
CA VAL A 76 -6.43 -11.08 -11.65
C VAL A 76 -6.31 -12.33 -12.52
N ARG A 77 -5.11 -12.60 -13.08
CA ARG A 77 -4.87 -13.76 -13.94
C ARG A 77 -4.80 -15.06 -13.14
N SER A 78 -4.13 -15.02 -11.99
CA SER A 78 -3.93 -16.20 -11.13
C SER A 78 -5.00 -16.35 -10.06
N GLY A 79 -5.82 -15.31 -9.82
CA GLY A 79 -6.82 -15.28 -8.76
C GLY A 79 -6.22 -15.21 -7.35
N VAL A 80 -4.95 -14.83 -7.23
CA VAL A 80 -4.21 -14.82 -5.97
C VAL A 80 -4.23 -13.43 -5.33
N THR A 81 -4.53 -13.38 -4.03
CA THR A 81 -4.33 -12.20 -3.19
C THR A 81 -3.00 -12.33 -2.46
N VAL A 82 -2.12 -11.35 -2.62
CA VAL A 82 -0.86 -11.26 -1.88
C VAL A 82 -1.01 -10.18 -0.81
N VAL A 83 -0.88 -10.60 0.44
CA VAL A 83 -0.85 -9.75 1.63
C VAL A 83 0.55 -9.81 2.21
N PRO A 84 1.32 -8.71 2.25
CA PRO A 84 2.63 -8.71 2.90
C PRO A 84 2.51 -8.93 4.41
N ASP A 85 3.44 -9.70 4.98
CA ASP A 85 3.51 -9.94 6.44
C ASP A 85 3.82 -8.66 7.22
N ALA A 86 4.59 -7.76 6.61
CA ALA A 86 4.93 -6.46 7.16
C ALA A 86 4.93 -5.39 6.07
N LEU A 87 4.53 -4.18 6.46
CA LEU A 87 4.50 -3.00 5.59
C LEU A 87 5.31 -1.89 6.25
N PRO A 88 6.24 -1.24 5.51
CA PRO A 88 7.03 -0.14 6.05
C PRO A 88 6.18 0.96 6.68
N GLY A 89 6.64 1.49 7.81
CA GLY A 89 6.03 2.64 8.48
C GLY A 89 6.28 3.96 7.75
N PRO A 90 5.67 5.07 8.19
CA PRO A 90 5.90 6.40 7.61
C PRO A 90 7.37 6.82 7.56
N ASP A 91 8.12 6.59 8.64
CA ASP A 91 9.53 6.99 8.74
C ASP A 91 10.44 6.14 7.83
N GLU A 92 10.18 4.83 7.77
CA GLU A 92 10.91 3.92 6.88
C GLU A 92 10.64 4.26 5.41
N LEU A 93 9.39 4.59 5.07
CA LEU A 93 9.04 5.07 3.74
C LEU A 93 9.74 6.38 3.43
N ALA A 94 9.71 7.37 4.32
CA ALA A 94 10.37 8.66 4.13
C ALA A 94 11.87 8.47 3.83
N ALA A 95 12.56 7.60 4.57
CA ALA A 95 13.96 7.27 4.31
C ALA A 95 14.17 6.67 2.91
N LEU A 96 13.31 5.75 2.48
CA LEU A 96 13.39 5.10 1.17
C LEU A 96 13.13 6.06 -0.01
N VAL A 97 12.28 7.08 0.14
CA VAL A 97 12.05 8.08 -0.92
C VAL A 97 13.09 9.20 -0.93
N SER A 98 13.75 9.46 0.20
CA SER A 98 14.82 10.46 0.30
C SER A 98 16.16 9.99 -0.27
N ASP A 99 16.41 8.67 -0.33
CA ASP A 99 17.68 8.09 -0.82
C ASP A 99 17.73 7.94 -2.35
N LYS A 100 17.09 8.87 -3.08
CA LYS A 100 16.91 8.84 -4.54
C LYS A 100 17.83 9.80 -5.29
#